data_AF-A0A3M8LLY3-F1
#
_entry.id   AF-A0A3M8LLY3-F1
#
_cell.length_a   1.000
_cell.length_b   1.000
_cell.length_c   1.000
_cell.angle_alpha   90.00
_cell.angle_beta   90.00
_cell.angle_gamma   90.00
#
_symmetry.space_group_name_H-M   'P 1'
#
loop_
_entity.id
_entity.type
_entity.pdbx_description
1 polymer ?
#
loop_
_entity_poly.entity_id
_entity_poly.type
_entity_poly.pdbx_seq_one_letter_code
_entity_poly.pdbx_strand_id
1 'polypeptide(L)'
;MAHLQPAAQLAAGEVRARREGAPRHHDRLDRVARLRHLRRAHRTQRPRPVGVHRVRFDGRRLHHLRPGAPEARRGGAADDPRQGRRRRGRRRGGRRQGARPRAWIQRDRFRHHRGGQRSDRSPVNPATRFLVVLDADSTLIQDEVIELLADVAGSGPEVAEVTERAMRGELDFAESLRARVKTLAGLPDTVFADVGRRIRPTDGVRELIAGLHAHGSRVGVVSGGFHELLDPLAADLGLDHWRANRLEVEDGVLTGGLLGPVIDAAAKAAALQEWAAALGVDAAQTIAVGDGANDLQMMGVAGLAVAFNAKPRVREEADVIVDVADLSQLLPVLGLRG
;
A
#
# COMPACT_ATOMS: atom_id res chain seq x y z
N MET A 1 -21.23 5.73 70.77
CA MET A 1 -20.52 6.41 69.66
C MET A 1 -19.15 5.79 69.53
N ALA A 2 -18.75 5.35 68.33
CA ALA A 2 -17.42 4.84 68.04
C ALA A 2 -17.01 5.29 66.63
N HIS A 3 -15.74 5.61 66.43
CA HIS A 3 -15.24 6.33 65.26
C HIS A 3 -15.06 5.41 64.03
N LEU A 4 -15.36 5.96 62.85
CA LEU A 4 -14.95 5.42 61.55
C LEU A 4 -13.71 6.16 61.04
N GLN A 5 -12.73 5.41 60.52
CA GLN A 5 -11.64 5.92 59.69
C GLN A 5 -11.69 5.26 58.29
N PRO A 6 -11.10 5.89 57.25
CA PRO A 6 -11.67 5.82 55.90
C PRO A 6 -11.00 4.83 54.93
N ALA A 7 -11.81 4.27 54.04
CA ALA A 7 -11.39 3.37 52.97
C ALA A 7 -10.76 4.12 51.77
N ALA A 8 -9.56 4.69 51.94
CA ALA A 8 -8.87 5.49 50.92
C ALA A 8 -7.54 4.91 50.39
N GLN A 9 -7.20 3.64 50.73
CA GLN A 9 -5.86 3.08 50.46
C GLN A 9 -5.80 1.86 49.53
N LEU A 10 -6.93 1.38 48.97
CA LEU A 10 -6.93 0.21 48.06
C LEU A 10 -6.92 0.56 46.56
N ALA A 11 -7.24 1.80 46.16
CA ALA A 11 -7.30 2.20 44.75
C ALA A 11 -5.94 2.57 44.11
N ALA A 12 -4.83 2.55 44.87
CA ALA A 12 -3.50 2.96 44.39
C ALA A 12 -2.63 1.80 43.87
N GLY A 13 -3.03 0.54 44.09
CA GLY A 13 -2.24 -0.64 43.72
C GLY A 13 -2.38 -1.05 42.25
N GLU A 14 -3.59 -0.97 41.69
CA GLU A 14 -3.90 -1.62 40.40
C GLU A 14 -3.61 -0.75 39.16
N VAL A 15 -3.46 0.57 39.33
CA VAL A 15 -3.14 1.50 38.23
C VAL A 15 -1.67 1.37 37.77
N ARG A 16 -0.80 0.71 38.56
CA ARG A 16 0.64 0.61 38.26
C ARG A 16 1.02 -0.52 37.29
N ALA A 17 0.13 -1.48 37.04
CA ALA A 17 0.42 -2.69 36.25
C ALA A 17 0.15 -2.58 34.73
N ARG A 18 -0.41 -1.47 34.23
CA ARG A 18 -0.76 -1.28 32.80
C ARG A 18 0.18 -0.35 32.02
N ARG A 19 1.46 -0.26 32.42
CA ARG A 19 2.47 0.62 31.76
C ARG A 19 3.69 -0.10 31.17
N GLU A 20 3.68 -1.43 31.07
CA GLU A 20 4.84 -2.21 30.59
C GLU A 20 4.75 -2.70 29.13
N GLY A 21 3.73 -2.28 28.37
CA GLY A 21 3.50 -2.73 26.99
C GLY A 21 4.05 -1.84 25.86
N ALA A 22 4.60 -0.66 26.14
CA ALA A 22 5.18 0.22 25.13
C ALA A 22 6.70 -0.02 25.00
N PRO A 23 7.25 -0.17 23.78
CA PRO A 23 8.70 -0.34 23.59
C PRO A 23 9.43 0.86 24.18
N ARG A 24 10.45 0.59 25.00
CA ARG A 24 11.17 1.66 25.71
C ARG A 24 11.99 2.44 24.69
N HIS A 25 12.27 3.72 24.95
CA HIS A 25 13.05 4.58 24.05
C HIS A 25 14.45 4.00 23.68
N HIS A 26 14.93 3.01 24.43
CA HIS A 26 16.12 2.20 24.13
C HIS A 26 15.92 1.27 22.92
N ASP A 27 14.79 0.55 22.83
CA ASP A 27 14.48 -0.39 21.74
C ASP A 27 14.47 0.30 20.36
N ARG A 28 13.93 1.52 20.30
CA ARG A 28 13.87 2.33 19.06
C ARG A 28 15.26 2.74 18.56
N LEU A 29 16.16 3.10 19.48
CA LEU A 29 17.55 3.41 19.14
C LEU A 29 18.30 2.15 18.66
N ASP A 30 18.01 0.98 19.24
CA ASP A 30 18.58 -0.29 18.82
C ASP A 30 18.09 -0.75 17.44
N ARG A 31 16.81 -0.54 17.07
CA ARG A 31 16.30 -0.80 15.71
C ARG A 31 17.02 0.07 14.67
N VAL A 32 17.14 1.37 14.92
CA VAL A 32 17.86 2.31 14.03
C VAL A 32 19.38 2.03 14.00
N ALA A 33 19.97 1.55 15.10
CA ALA A 33 21.38 1.12 15.12
C ALA A 33 21.62 -0.16 14.29
N ARG A 34 20.68 -1.12 14.29
CA ARG A 34 20.74 -2.33 13.44
C ARG A 34 20.69 -1.97 11.95
N LEU A 35 19.86 -1.00 11.54
CA LEU A 35 19.91 -0.45 10.17
C LEU A 35 21.29 0.09 9.78
N ARG A 36 21.99 0.77 10.70
CA ARG A 36 23.37 1.23 10.45
C ARG A 36 24.35 0.07 10.33
N HIS A 37 24.10 -1.05 11.00
CA HIS A 37 24.92 -2.26 10.89
C HIS A 37 24.66 -3.03 9.59
N LEU A 38 23.40 -3.14 9.14
CA LEU A 38 23.04 -3.68 7.82
C LEU A 38 23.69 -2.86 6.71
N ARG A 39 23.58 -1.52 6.75
CA ARG A 39 24.29 -0.59 5.84
C ARG A 39 25.83 -0.75 5.86
N ARG A 40 26.42 -1.24 6.96
CA ARG A 40 27.87 -1.55 7.04
C ARG A 40 28.22 -2.91 6.45
N ALA A 41 27.36 -3.92 6.59
CA ALA A 41 27.54 -5.23 5.95
C ALA A 41 27.57 -5.10 4.41
N HIS A 42 26.79 -4.18 3.83
CA HIS A 42 26.85 -3.88 2.40
C HIS A 42 28.08 -3.06 1.93
N ARG A 43 28.94 -2.58 2.85
CA ARG A 43 30.18 -1.87 2.48
C ARG A 43 31.41 -2.76 2.30
N THR A 44 31.38 -4.01 2.78
CA THR A 44 32.55 -4.91 2.74
C THR A 44 32.71 -5.67 1.42
N GLN A 45 31.77 -5.55 0.48
CA GLN A 45 31.84 -6.15 -0.86
C GLN A 45 31.91 -5.08 -1.96
N ARG A 46 32.99 -4.28 -1.98
CA ARG A 46 33.30 -3.39 -3.11
C ARG A 46 34.76 -3.50 -3.55
N PRO A 47 35.06 -3.62 -4.86
CA PRO A 47 36.40 -3.39 -5.37
C PRO A 47 36.81 -1.92 -5.22
N ARG A 48 38.12 -1.65 -5.23
CA ARG A 48 38.70 -0.32 -4.97
C ARG A 48 38.20 0.73 -5.99
N PRO A 49 37.92 1.98 -5.57
CA PRO A 49 37.49 3.03 -6.49
C PRO A 49 38.65 3.48 -7.39
N VAL A 50 38.36 3.62 -8.69
CA VAL A 50 39.22 4.35 -9.65
C VAL A 50 39.09 5.85 -9.37
N GLY A 51 40.21 6.58 -9.39
CA GLY A 51 40.25 7.99 -8.98
C GLY A 51 39.51 8.92 -9.94
N VAL A 52 38.86 9.95 -9.40
CA VAL A 52 38.27 11.07 -10.15
C VAL A 52 38.97 12.35 -9.74
N HIS A 53 39.70 12.97 -10.67
CA HIS A 53 40.36 14.26 -10.44
C HIS A 53 39.34 15.41 -10.39
N ARG A 54 39.53 16.32 -9.44
CA ARG A 54 38.65 17.47 -9.21
C ARG A 54 39.18 18.69 -9.97
N VAL A 55 38.65 18.96 -11.16
CA VAL A 55 38.93 20.20 -11.90
C VAL A 55 38.18 21.36 -11.24
N ARG A 56 38.91 22.42 -10.86
CA ARG A 56 38.30 23.70 -10.45
C ARG A 56 38.23 24.61 -11.68
N PHE A 57 37.07 25.22 -11.91
CA PHE A 57 36.96 26.41 -12.75
C PHE A 57 37.02 27.64 -11.84
N ASP A 58 37.86 28.61 -12.19
CA ASP A 58 37.82 29.96 -11.65
C ASP A 58 37.97 30.95 -12.82
N GLY A 59 37.20 32.04 -12.78
CA GLY A 59 36.87 32.80 -13.98
C GLY A 59 37.63 34.12 -14.10
N ARG A 60 38.35 34.33 -15.22
CA ARG A 60 38.72 35.67 -15.71
C ARG A 60 38.52 35.78 -17.23
N ARG A 61 38.05 36.95 -17.67
CA ARG A 61 37.79 37.31 -19.09
C ARG A 61 39.11 37.51 -19.85
N LEU A 62 39.05 37.66 -21.18
CA LEU A 62 39.48 38.88 -21.92
C LEU A 62 39.06 38.80 -23.43
N HIS A 63 38.56 39.95 -23.92
CA HIS A 63 38.47 40.51 -25.29
C HIS A 63 37.86 39.83 -26.55
N HIS A 64 37.29 40.76 -27.35
CA HIS A 64 36.64 40.69 -28.65
C HIS A 64 37.40 40.04 -29.81
N LEU A 65 36.64 39.55 -30.81
CA LEU A 65 36.68 40.06 -32.20
C LEU A 65 35.36 39.72 -32.96
N ARG A 66 35.03 40.54 -33.97
CA ARG A 66 33.89 40.45 -34.93
C ARG A 66 34.34 41.19 -36.21
N PRO A 67 33.67 41.09 -37.37
CA PRO A 67 32.68 40.10 -37.83
C PRO A 67 33.03 39.53 -39.23
N GLY A 68 32.15 38.69 -39.81
CA GLY A 68 32.21 38.33 -41.23
C GLY A 68 30.95 37.58 -41.71
N ALA A 69 30.19 38.19 -42.61
CA ALA A 69 29.09 37.58 -43.38
C ALA A 69 29.33 37.86 -44.89
N PRO A 70 28.80 37.03 -45.79
CA PRO A 70 27.53 37.38 -46.47
C PRO A 70 26.54 36.18 -46.50
N GLU A 71 25.21 36.38 -46.54
CA GLU A 71 24.36 36.47 -47.76
C GLU A 71 24.79 35.50 -48.90
N ALA A 72 23.96 34.70 -49.59
CA ALA A 72 22.51 34.73 -49.85
C ALA A 72 22.06 33.40 -50.56
N ARG A 73 20.87 33.15 -51.16
CA ARG A 73 19.57 33.85 -51.38
C ARG A 73 18.47 32.82 -51.77
N ARG A 74 17.30 32.86 -51.11
CA ARG A 74 15.90 32.69 -51.64
C ARG A 74 15.42 31.44 -52.42
N GLY A 75 14.16 31.06 -52.12
CA GLY A 75 13.19 30.39 -53.03
C GLY A 75 12.67 29.05 -52.52
N GLY A 76 11.36 28.76 -52.38
CA GLY A 76 10.15 29.61 -52.45
C GLY A 76 8.92 28.87 -53.02
N ALA A 77 7.78 28.94 -52.32
CA ALA A 77 6.41 28.59 -52.78
C ALA A 77 6.13 27.11 -53.22
N ALA A 78 4.87 26.62 -53.33
CA ALA A 78 3.62 26.88 -52.60
C ALA A 78 2.55 25.80 -52.99
N ASP A 79 1.46 25.76 -52.21
CA ASP A 79 0.08 25.39 -52.57
C ASP A 79 -0.41 23.94 -52.87
N ASP A 80 -1.44 23.60 -52.08
CA ASP A 80 -2.61 22.70 -52.20
C ASP A 80 -3.49 23.05 -53.45
N PRO A 81 -4.74 22.55 -53.71
CA PRO A 81 -5.50 21.35 -53.26
C PRO A 81 -6.14 20.50 -54.40
N ARG A 82 -6.87 19.42 -54.06
CA ARG A 82 -8.38 19.31 -54.20
C ARG A 82 -8.95 17.88 -54.30
N GLN A 83 -9.99 17.63 -53.47
CA GLN A 83 -11.29 16.92 -53.72
C GLN A 83 -11.28 15.55 -54.47
N GLY A 84 -12.02 14.49 -54.11
CA GLY A 84 -13.11 14.21 -53.14
C GLY A 84 -13.69 12.80 -53.49
N ARG A 85 -15.00 12.44 -53.48
CA ARG A 85 -16.28 13.09 -53.10
C ARG A 85 -17.35 11.99 -52.81
N ARG A 86 -18.04 12.01 -51.65
CA ARG A 86 -19.38 11.44 -51.27
C ARG A 86 -19.92 10.14 -51.93
N ARG A 87 -20.55 9.26 -51.11
CA ARG A 87 -21.90 8.68 -51.41
C ARG A 87 -22.66 8.22 -50.16
N ARG A 88 -23.99 8.33 -50.19
CA ARG A 88 -24.95 7.85 -49.16
C ARG A 88 -25.51 6.47 -49.56
N GLY A 89 -25.86 5.64 -48.58
CA GLY A 89 -26.67 4.42 -48.75
C GLY A 89 -27.67 4.26 -47.60
N ARG A 90 -28.90 3.81 -47.87
CA ARG A 90 -30.02 3.73 -46.91
C ARG A 90 -30.45 2.28 -46.63
N ARG A 91 -30.86 2.02 -45.39
CA ARG A 91 -31.92 1.11 -44.92
C ARG A 91 -31.92 -0.37 -45.38
N ARG A 92 -31.83 -1.26 -44.38
CA ARG A 92 -32.75 -2.35 -43.95
C ARG A 92 -31.92 -3.28 -43.05
N GLY A 93 -32.38 -3.79 -41.91
CA GLY A 93 -33.69 -4.34 -41.65
C GLY A 93 -33.54 -5.86 -41.57
N GLY A 94 -32.89 -6.36 -40.51
CA GLY A 94 -32.52 -7.77 -40.35
C GLY A 94 -32.61 -8.21 -38.89
N ARG A 95 -33.47 -9.20 -38.62
CA ARG A 95 -33.76 -9.73 -37.29
C ARG A 95 -32.49 -10.33 -36.67
N ARG A 96 -32.16 -9.96 -35.42
CA ARG A 96 -31.24 -10.77 -34.59
C ARG A 96 -32.06 -11.63 -33.64
N GLN A 97 -31.76 -12.92 -33.67
CA GLN A 97 -32.42 -13.94 -32.86
C GLN A 97 -32.01 -13.78 -31.39
N GLY A 98 -32.89 -14.17 -30.46
CA GLY A 98 -32.63 -14.01 -29.04
C GLY A 98 -31.45 -14.86 -28.57
N ALA A 99 -30.35 -14.20 -28.19
CA ALA A 99 -29.32 -14.83 -27.37
C ALA A 99 -29.85 -14.97 -25.94
N ARG A 100 -30.13 -16.21 -25.53
CA ARG A 100 -30.44 -16.51 -24.12
C ARG A 100 -29.25 -16.10 -23.26
N PRO A 101 -29.43 -15.39 -22.13
CA PRO A 101 -28.36 -15.23 -21.15
C PRO A 101 -27.94 -16.63 -20.68
N ARG A 102 -26.65 -16.92 -20.74
CA ARG A 102 -26.11 -18.14 -20.15
C ARG A 102 -26.20 -17.99 -18.63
N ALA A 103 -26.98 -18.85 -17.98
CA ALA A 103 -26.98 -18.97 -16.53
C ALA A 103 -25.57 -19.37 -16.07
N TRP A 104 -24.93 -18.50 -15.29
CA TRP A 104 -23.69 -18.83 -14.60
C TRP A 104 -24.02 -19.63 -13.35
N ILE A 105 -24.25 -20.93 -13.53
CA ILE A 105 -24.29 -21.89 -12.44
C ILE A 105 -22.83 -22.27 -12.11
N GLN A 106 -22.29 -21.67 -11.06
CA GLN A 106 -21.17 -22.18 -10.27
C GLN A 106 -21.71 -22.26 -8.83
N ARG A 107 -22.05 -23.41 -8.23
CA ARG A 107 -21.39 -24.74 -8.25
C ARG A 107 -19.92 -24.66 -7.87
N ASP A 108 -19.70 -24.47 -6.57
CA ASP A 108 -18.61 -25.02 -5.75
C ASP A 108 -17.33 -25.38 -6.50
N ARG A 109 -16.49 -24.36 -6.77
CA ARG A 109 -15.09 -24.63 -7.10
C ARG A 109 -14.10 -23.52 -6.78
N PHE A 110 -14.33 -22.73 -5.73
CA PHE A 110 -13.27 -21.93 -5.12
C PHE A 110 -12.30 -22.84 -4.35
N ARG A 111 -11.42 -23.51 -5.10
CA ARG A 111 -10.22 -24.12 -4.53
C ARG A 111 -9.40 -23.04 -3.84
N HIS A 112 -9.02 -23.27 -2.59
CA HIS A 112 -7.92 -22.56 -1.94
C HIS A 112 -6.75 -22.42 -2.92
N HIS A 113 -6.51 -21.20 -3.39
CA HIS A 113 -5.38 -20.91 -4.25
C HIS A 113 -4.11 -20.90 -3.41
N ARG A 114 -3.51 -22.09 -3.24
CA ARG A 114 -2.07 -22.20 -2.98
C ARG A 114 -1.37 -21.67 -4.24
N GLY A 115 -1.07 -20.36 -4.23
CA GLY A 115 -0.42 -19.68 -5.36
C GLY A 115 0.84 -20.42 -5.80
N GLY A 116 0.93 -20.69 -7.10
CA GLY A 116 2.07 -21.42 -7.66
C GLY A 116 3.36 -20.61 -7.56
N GLN A 117 4.36 -21.15 -6.88
CA GLN A 117 5.69 -20.53 -6.76
C GLN A 117 6.33 -20.38 -8.15
N ARG A 118 6.47 -19.15 -8.63
CA ARG A 118 7.42 -18.83 -9.71
C ARG A 118 8.82 -18.74 -9.11
N SER A 119 9.59 -19.82 -9.21
CA SER A 119 11.01 -19.81 -8.84
C SER A 119 11.83 -19.10 -9.92
N ASP A 120 12.00 -17.78 -9.79
CA ASP A 120 13.16 -17.14 -10.41
C ASP A 120 14.44 -17.68 -9.73
N ARG A 121 15.45 -18.03 -10.54
CA ARG A 121 16.63 -18.81 -10.14
C ARG A 121 17.91 -18.00 -10.06
N SER A 122 17.80 -16.69 -9.83
CA SER A 122 18.96 -15.88 -9.42
C SER A 122 19.36 -16.22 -7.97
N PRO A 123 20.65 -16.47 -7.66
CA PRO A 123 21.09 -16.84 -6.31
C PRO A 123 21.13 -15.62 -5.37
N VAL A 124 19.96 -15.12 -4.99
CA VAL A 124 19.83 -14.07 -3.97
C VAL A 124 20.06 -14.69 -2.60
N ASN A 125 21.04 -14.18 -1.85
CA ASN A 125 21.32 -14.64 -0.49
C ASN A 125 20.09 -14.38 0.42
N PRO A 126 19.49 -15.40 1.07
CA PRO A 126 18.37 -15.19 1.99
C PRO A 126 18.69 -14.22 3.13
N ALA A 127 19.95 -14.21 3.61
CA ALA A 127 20.39 -13.33 4.70
C ALA A 127 20.48 -11.83 4.33
N THR A 128 20.19 -11.43 3.08
CA THR A 128 20.20 -10.01 2.67
C THR A 128 18.86 -9.51 2.13
N ARG A 129 17.80 -10.33 2.13
CA ARG A 129 16.48 -9.95 1.58
C ARG A 129 15.67 -9.18 2.62
N PHE A 130 14.81 -8.27 2.17
CA PHE A 130 13.77 -7.69 3.02
C PHE A 130 12.42 -8.36 2.75
N LEU A 131 11.55 -8.37 3.77
CA LEU A 131 10.10 -8.49 3.58
C LEU A 131 9.49 -7.12 3.93
N VAL A 132 8.93 -6.43 2.93
CA VAL A 132 8.19 -5.18 3.15
C VAL A 132 6.71 -5.50 3.15
N VAL A 133 6.01 -5.15 4.22
CA VAL A 133 4.55 -5.30 4.36
C VAL A 133 3.92 -3.92 4.50
N LEU A 134 2.96 -3.61 3.63
CA LEU A 134 2.25 -2.33 3.64
C LEU A 134 0.78 -2.51 4.08
N ASP A 135 0.16 -1.46 4.63
CA ASP A 135 -1.30 -1.32 4.54
C ASP A 135 -1.72 -1.05 3.08
N ALA A 136 -2.99 -1.28 2.75
CA ALA A 136 -3.56 -0.89 1.46
C ALA A 136 -4.13 0.53 1.50
N ASP A 137 -5.25 0.73 2.19
CA ASP A 137 -5.96 2.01 2.28
C ASP A 137 -5.02 3.09 2.83
N SER A 138 -5.08 4.30 2.26
CA SER A 138 -4.20 5.43 2.57
C SER A 138 -2.66 5.17 2.48
N THR A 139 -2.21 3.99 2.03
CA THR A 139 -0.78 3.60 1.95
C THR A 139 -0.40 3.06 0.57
N LEU A 140 -0.80 1.84 0.19
CA LEU A 140 -0.63 1.30 -1.18
C LEU A 140 -1.45 2.06 -2.21
N ILE A 141 -2.62 2.56 -1.78
CA ILE A 141 -3.58 3.32 -2.57
C ILE A 141 -3.91 4.65 -1.86
N GLN A 142 -4.36 5.63 -2.64
CA GLN A 142 -4.67 6.99 -2.18
C GLN A 142 -6.12 7.14 -1.66
N ASP A 143 -6.86 6.04 -1.55
CA ASP A 143 -8.29 6.00 -1.31
C ASP A 143 -8.60 5.10 -0.09
N GLU A 144 -9.75 5.33 0.55
CA GLU A 144 -10.36 4.40 1.49
C GLU A 144 -11.40 3.55 0.73
N VAL A 145 -11.11 2.26 0.52
CA VAL A 145 -11.94 1.38 -0.33
C VAL A 145 -13.40 1.31 0.12
N ILE A 146 -13.64 1.34 1.44
CA ILE A 146 -14.99 1.26 2.00
C ILE A 146 -15.81 2.53 1.72
N GLU A 147 -15.17 3.70 1.62
CA GLU A 147 -15.82 4.96 1.25
C GLU A 147 -16.17 4.98 -0.23
N LEU A 148 -15.29 4.46 -1.10
CA LEU A 148 -15.60 4.31 -2.54
C LEU A 148 -16.79 3.38 -2.80
N LEU A 149 -17.00 2.37 -1.95
CA LEU A 149 -18.19 1.50 -1.99
C LEU A 149 -19.43 2.22 -1.44
N ALA A 150 -19.29 2.94 -0.31
CA ALA A 150 -20.36 3.71 0.31
C ALA A 150 -20.90 4.83 -0.60
N ASP A 151 -20.03 5.49 -1.36
CA ASP A 151 -20.40 6.44 -2.42
C ASP A 151 -21.40 5.84 -3.42
N VAL A 152 -21.18 4.59 -3.83
CA VAL A 152 -22.03 3.90 -4.82
C VAL A 152 -23.32 3.38 -4.19
N ALA A 153 -23.28 2.99 -2.90
CA ALA A 153 -24.48 2.67 -2.12
C ALA A 153 -25.33 3.92 -1.78
N GLY A 154 -24.73 5.11 -1.82
CA GLY A 154 -25.31 6.34 -1.26
C GLY A 154 -25.25 6.41 0.27
N SER A 155 -24.45 5.56 0.92
CA SER A 155 -24.35 5.40 2.38
C SER A 155 -23.11 6.05 3.01
N GLY A 156 -22.46 6.98 2.28
CA GLY A 156 -21.31 7.75 2.75
C GLY A 156 -21.51 8.43 4.12
N PRO A 157 -22.65 9.11 4.38
CA PRO A 157 -22.93 9.73 5.68
C PRO A 157 -22.95 8.73 6.85
N GLU A 158 -23.56 7.57 6.66
CA GLU A 158 -23.64 6.49 7.65
C GLU A 158 -22.26 5.87 7.93
N VAL A 159 -21.45 5.70 6.88
CA VAL A 159 -20.07 5.21 7.02
C VAL A 159 -19.21 6.23 7.77
N ALA A 160 -19.34 7.53 7.49
CA ALA A 160 -18.65 8.59 8.20
C ALA A 160 -19.05 8.64 9.70
N GLU A 161 -20.34 8.52 10.03
CA GLU A 161 -20.80 8.47 11.42
C GLU A 161 -20.17 7.29 12.19
N VAL A 162 -20.15 6.10 11.59
CA VAL A 162 -19.57 4.90 12.22
C VAL A 162 -18.05 5.02 12.37
N THR A 163 -17.34 5.59 11.40
CA THR A 163 -15.90 5.88 11.48
C THR A 163 -15.60 6.84 12.64
N GLU A 164 -16.37 7.93 12.76
CA GLU A 164 -16.22 8.91 13.85
C GLU A 164 -16.47 8.28 15.24
N ARG A 165 -17.48 7.42 15.37
CA ARG A 165 -17.74 6.68 16.61
C ARG A 165 -16.59 5.74 16.99
N ALA A 166 -16.00 5.06 16.00
CA ALA A 166 -14.83 4.21 16.21
C ALA A 166 -13.57 5.03 16.60
N MET A 167 -13.37 6.20 15.98
CA MET A 167 -12.27 7.12 16.33
C MET A 167 -12.40 7.69 17.75
N ARG A 168 -13.63 7.83 18.27
CA ARG A 168 -13.89 8.15 19.69
C ARG A 168 -13.75 6.95 20.65
N GLY A 169 -13.52 5.75 20.13
CA GLY A 169 -13.42 4.52 20.91
C GLY A 169 -14.76 3.97 21.42
N GLU A 170 -15.89 4.38 20.80
CA GLU A 170 -17.23 3.84 21.12
C GLU A 170 -17.48 2.45 20.52
N LEU A 171 -16.69 2.08 19.51
CA LEU A 171 -16.76 0.82 18.77
C LEU A 171 -15.34 0.27 18.62
N ASP A 172 -15.17 -1.04 18.76
CA ASP A 172 -13.93 -1.68 18.34
C ASP A 172 -13.79 -1.72 16.80
N PHE A 173 -12.62 -2.13 16.32
CA PHE A 173 -12.35 -2.18 14.87
C PHE A 173 -13.30 -3.13 14.11
N ALA A 174 -13.60 -4.31 14.68
CA ALA A 174 -14.44 -5.31 14.05
C ALA A 174 -15.92 -4.91 14.10
N GLU A 175 -16.38 -4.30 15.19
CA GLU A 175 -17.71 -3.70 15.32
C GLU A 175 -17.89 -2.56 14.29
N SER A 176 -16.92 -1.64 14.22
CA SER A 176 -16.91 -0.53 13.26
C SER A 176 -16.90 -1.03 11.81
N LEU A 177 -16.07 -2.04 11.48
CA LEU A 177 -16.04 -2.62 10.14
C LEU A 177 -17.37 -3.27 9.79
N ARG A 178 -17.94 -4.11 10.68
CA ARG A 178 -19.24 -4.76 10.44
C ARG A 178 -20.37 -3.74 10.28
N ALA A 179 -20.38 -2.68 11.09
CA ALA A 179 -21.38 -1.63 10.99
C ALA A 179 -21.29 -0.85 9.66
N ARG A 180 -20.07 -0.53 9.18
CA ARG A 180 -19.87 0.11 7.87
C ARG A 180 -20.24 -0.82 6.70
N VAL A 181 -19.80 -2.08 6.74
CA VAL A 181 -20.09 -3.09 5.70
C VAL A 181 -21.60 -3.36 5.60
N LYS A 182 -22.34 -3.32 6.71
CA LYS A 182 -23.80 -3.44 6.71
C LYS A 182 -24.50 -2.38 5.86
N THR A 183 -23.91 -1.19 5.71
CA THR A 183 -24.48 -0.11 4.87
C THR A 183 -24.37 -0.38 3.36
N LEU A 184 -23.59 -1.39 2.97
CA LEU A 184 -23.36 -1.80 1.57
C LEU A 184 -24.35 -2.87 1.09
N ALA A 185 -25.27 -3.32 1.96
CA ALA A 185 -26.25 -4.36 1.66
C ALA A 185 -27.17 -3.94 0.49
N GLY A 186 -27.36 -4.84 -0.47
CA GLY A 186 -28.18 -4.58 -1.66
C GLY A 186 -27.41 -4.06 -2.88
N LEU A 187 -26.12 -3.72 -2.75
CA LEU A 187 -25.27 -3.45 -3.92
C LEU A 187 -25.09 -4.72 -4.77
N PRO A 188 -25.15 -4.64 -6.11
CA PRO A 188 -24.77 -5.76 -6.97
C PRO A 188 -23.25 -5.95 -6.97
N ASP A 189 -22.77 -7.19 -7.05
CA ASP A 189 -21.34 -7.55 -7.05
C ASP A 189 -20.53 -6.89 -8.19
N THR A 190 -21.21 -6.48 -9.27
CA THR A 190 -20.64 -5.66 -10.35
C THR A 190 -20.00 -4.37 -9.85
N VAL A 191 -20.39 -3.87 -8.67
CA VAL A 191 -19.80 -2.69 -8.03
C VAL A 191 -18.27 -2.80 -7.86
N PHE A 192 -17.74 -4.01 -7.65
CA PHE A 192 -16.29 -4.21 -7.50
C PHE A 192 -15.53 -3.85 -8.77
N ALA A 193 -16.09 -4.13 -9.95
CA ALA A 193 -15.49 -3.75 -11.21
C ALA A 193 -15.52 -2.22 -11.43
N ASP A 194 -16.52 -1.54 -10.89
CA ASP A 194 -16.69 -0.09 -11.04
C ASP A 194 -15.82 0.69 -10.04
N VAL A 195 -15.81 0.29 -8.76
CA VAL A 195 -14.91 0.83 -7.73
C VAL A 195 -13.45 0.52 -8.04
N GLY A 196 -13.14 -0.69 -8.53
CA GLY A 196 -11.78 -1.06 -8.92
C GLY A 196 -11.17 -0.17 -10.00
N ARG A 197 -11.98 0.48 -10.84
CA ARG A 197 -11.53 1.48 -11.83
C ARG A 197 -11.37 2.90 -11.25
N ARG A 198 -11.85 3.15 -10.02
CA ARG A 198 -11.68 4.41 -9.29
C ARG A 198 -10.43 4.41 -8.40
N ILE A 199 -9.96 3.23 -7.97
CA ILE A 199 -8.79 3.09 -7.09
C ILE A 199 -7.53 3.68 -7.75
N ARG A 200 -6.84 4.53 -7.00
CA ARG A 200 -5.59 5.20 -7.38
C ARG A 200 -4.44 4.58 -6.58
N PRO A 201 -3.54 3.81 -7.20
CA PRO A 201 -2.30 3.41 -6.55
C PRO A 201 -1.51 4.64 -6.12
N THR A 202 -0.84 4.56 -4.97
CA THR A 202 0.05 5.63 -4.48
C THR A 202 1.23 5.82 -5.42
N ASP A 203 1.67 7.06 -5.61
CA ASP A 203 2.81 7.38 -6.47
C ASP A 203 4.06 6.59 -6.01
N GLY A 204 4.90 6.16 -6.96
CA GLY A 204 6.12 5.40 -6.66
C GLY A 204 5.91 3.94 -6.22
N VAL A 205 4.68 3.43 -6.17
CA VAL A 205 4.41 2.04 -5.73
C VAL A 205 5.03 0.99 -6.66
N ARG A 206 5.02 1.22 -7.98
CA ARG A 206 5.57 0.28 -8.96
C ARG A 206 7.10 0.28 -8.93
N GLU A 207 7.68 1.46 -8.76
CA GLU A 207 9.11 1.71 -8.57
C GLU A 207 9.61 1.03 -7.29
N LEU A 208 8.87 1.15 -6.18
CA LEU A 208 9.15 0.45 -4.93
C LEU A 208 9.17 -1.07 -5.12
N ILE A 209 8.11 -1.64 -5.70
CA ILE A 209 7.98 -3.09 -5.90
C ILE A 209 9.11 -3.59 -6.81
N ALA A 210 9.34 -2.93 -7.95
CA ALA A 210 10.41 -3.28 -8.87
C ALA A 210 11.81 -3.20 -8.23
N GLY A 211 12.09 -2.15 -7.46
CA GLY A 211 13.36 -1.99 -6.73
C GLY A 211 13.56 -3.06 -5.64
N LEU A 212 12.50 -3.44 -4.95
CA LEU A 212 12.52 -4.55 -3.98
C LEU A 212 12.74 -5.90 -4.66
N HIS A 213 12.06 -6.19 -5.76
CA HIS A 213 12.26 -7.43 -6.53
C HIS A 213 13.65 -7.51 -7.17
N ALA A 214 14.19 -6.40 -7.68
CA ALA A 214 15.56 -6.33 -8.21
C ALA A 214 16.63 -6.60 -7.14
N HIS A 215 16.34 -6.27 -5.88
CA HIS A 215 17.14 -6.65 -4.71
C HIS A 215 16.88 -8.10 -4.24
N GLY A 216 15.83 -8.75 -4.74
CA GLY A 216 15.36 -10.06 -4.31
C GLY A 216 14.63 -10.07 -2.97
N SER A 217 14.15 -8.90 -2.52
CA SER A 217 13.19 -8.75 -1.44
C SER A 217 11.78 -9.20 -1.87
N ARG A 218 10.85 -9.31 -0.92
CA ARG A 218 9.43 -9.61 -1.15
C ARG A 218 8.53 -8.49 -0.65
N VAL A 219 7.38 -8.32 -1.28
CA VAL A 219 6.39 -7.29 -0.96
C VAL A 219 5.05 -7.93 -0.61
N GLY A 220 4.54 -7.64 0.57
CA GLY A 220 3.24 -8.06 1.09
C GLY A 220 2.32 -6.88 1.36
N VAL A 221 1.00 -7.12 1.36
CA VAL A 221 0.00 -6.12 1.79
C VAL A 221 -1.01 -6.74 2.76
N VAL A 222 -1.27 -6.09 3.90
CA VAL A 222 -2.31 -6.53 4.84
C VAL A 222 -3.29 -5.39 5.11
N SER A 223 -4.52 -5.57 4.64
CA SER A 223 -5.54 -4.51 4.52
C SER A 223 -6.74 -4.76 5.42
N GLY A 224 -7.33 -3.65 5.93
CA GLY A 224 -8.67 -3.65 6.53
C GLY A 224 -9.80 -3.63 5.51
N GLY A 225 -9.52 -3.32 4.24
CA GLY A 225 -10.42 -3.42 3.10
C GLY A 225 -10.66 -4.86 2.62
N PHE A 226 -10.96 -5.03 1.33
CA PHE A 226 -11.59 -6.24 0.80
C PHE A 226 -10.82 -6.89 -0.35
N HIS A 227 -10.73 -8.24 -0.32
CA HIS A 227 -10.09 -9.03 -1.37
C HIS A 227 -10.73 -8.82 -2.75
N GLU A 228 -12.03 -8.55 -2.81
CA GLU A 228 -12.78 -8.35 -4.05
C GLU A 228 -12.26 -7.15 -4.87
N LEU A 229 -11.52 -6.23 -4.22
CA LEU A 229 -10.83 -5.10 -4.83
C LEU A 229 -9.30 -5.21 -4.74
N LEU A 230 -8.75 -5.81 -3.67
CA LEU A 230 -7.30 -5.99 -3.52
C LEU A 230 -6.72 -7.09 -4.42
N ASP A 231 -7.42 -8.21 -4.64
CA ASP A 231 -6.94 -9.34 -5.46
C ASP A 231 -6.54 -8.90 -6.90
N PRO A 232 -7.36 -8.14 -7.67
CA PRO A 232 -6.95 -7.68 -9.00
C PRO A 232 -5.83 -6.63 -8.97
N LEU A 233 -5.83 -5.72 -7.99
CA LEU A 233 -4.78 -4.71 -7.83
C LEU A 233 -3.42 -5.34 -7.49
N ALA A 234 -3.42 -6.29 -6.56
CA ALA A 234 -2.22 -7.01 -6.14
C ALA A 234 -1.59 -7.79 -7.30
N ALA A 235 -2.41 -8.40 -8.15
CA ALA A 235 -1.96 -9.10 -9.36
C ALA A 235 -1.38 -8.15 -10.42
N ASP A 236 -1.95 -6.96 -10.62
CA ASP A 236 -1.44 -5.95 -11.57
C ASP A 236 -0.15 -5.26 -11.08
N LEU A 237 -0.04 -5.02 -9.77
CA LEU A 237 1.17 -4.49 -9.15
C LEU A 237 2.28 -5.55 -9.00
N GLY A 238 1.94 -6.84 -9.10
CA GLY A 238 2.90 -7.94 -8.98
C GLY A 238 3.30 -8.28 -7.54
N LEU A 239 2.44 -8.04 -6.55
CA LEU A 239 2.72 -8.34 -5.14
C LEU A 239 3.00 -9.84 -4.90
N ASP A 240 3.81 -10.15 -3.90
CA ASP A 240 4.15 -11.54 -3.54
C ASP A 240 3.12 -12.16 -2.59
N HIS A 241 2.56 -11.34 -1.69
CA HIS A 241 1.62 -11.75 -0.65
C HIS A 241 0.55 -10.69 -0.44
N TRP A 242 -0.69 -11.09 -0.16
CA TRP A 242 -1.71 -10.15 0.33
C TRP A 242 -2.79 -10.84 1.17
N ARG A 243 -3.42 -10.08 2.06
CA ARG A 243 -4.49 -10.52 2.97
C ARG A 243 -5.44 -9.35 3.26
N ALA A 244 -6.73 -9.59 3.15
CA ALA A 244 -7.79 -8.61 3.38
C ALA A 244 -9.04 -9.30 3.96
N ASN A 245 -10.07 -8.53 4.30
CA ASN A 245 -11.39 -9.08 4.59
C ASN A 245 -12.05 -9.60 3.30
N ARG A 246 -13.16 -10.34 3.44
CA ARG A 246 -14.01 -10.76 2.32
C ARG A 246 -15.44 -10.33 2.57
N LEU A 247 -16.03 -9.66 1.58
CA LEU A 247 -17.45 -9.32 1.61
C LEU A 247 -18.30 -10.56 1.34
N GLU A 248 -19.42 -10.67 2.03
CA GLU A 248 -20.40 -11.72 1.77
C GLU A 248 -21.33 -11.31 0.62
N VAL A 249 -21.47 -12.21 -0.36
CA VAL A 249 -22.26 -12.02 -1.58
C VAL A 249 -23.14 -13.25 -1.79
N GLU A 250 -24.44 -13.04 -1.91
CA GLU A 250 -25.45 -14.06 -2.22
C GLU A 250 -26.23 -13.63 -3.47
N ASP A 251 -26.49 -14.55 -4.39
CA ASP A 251 -27.20 -14.31 -5.66
C ASP A 251 -26.71 -13.09 -6.48
N GLY A 252 -25.42 -12.74 -6.36
CA GLY A 252 -24.79 -11.60 -7.04
C GLY A 252 -25.00 -10.25 -6.36
N VAL A 253 -25.41 -10.24 -5.08
CA VAL A 253 -25.70 -9.04 -4.28
C VAL A 253 -24.96 -9.11 -2.95
N LEU A 254 -24.38 -7.99 -2.50
CA LEU A 254 -23.75 -7.87 -1.19
C LEU A 254 -24.81 -7.98 -0.09
N THR A 255 -24.60 -8.88 0.88
CA THR A 255 -25.54 -9.06 2.01
C THR A 255 -25.38 -8.00 3.11
N GLY A 256 -24.25 -7.28 3.10
CA GLY A 256 -23.79 -6.49 4.24
C GLY A 256 -23.05 -7.32 5.31
N GLY A 257 -22.73 -8.58 5.01
CA GLY A 257 -21.94 -9.49 5.84
C GLY A 257 -20.45 -9.53 5.49
N LEU A 258 -19.70 -10.29 6.30
CA LEU A 258 -18.27 -10.56 6.13
C LEU A 258 -18.00 -12.06 6.26
N LEU A 259 -17.19 -12.60 5.36
CA LEU A 259 -16.79 -14.01 5.35
C LEU A 259 -15.45 -14.20 6.08
N GLY A 260 -15.42 -15.14 7.02
CA GLY A 260 -14.22 -15.52 7.76
C GLY A 260 -13.84 -14.58 8.92
N PRO A 261 -12.61 -14.71 9.45
CA PRO A 261 -12.11 -13.83 10.51
C PRO A 261 -11.82 -12.42 9.97
N VAL A 262 -12.03 -11.41 10.83
CA VAL A 262 -11.72 -10.01 10.49
C VAL A 262 -10.20 -9.79 10.52
N ILE A 263 -9.68 -9.07 9.53
CA ILE A 263 -8.28 -8.62 9.49
C ILE A 263 -8.15 -7.34 10.32
N ASP A 264 -7.93 -7.53 11.62
CA ASP A 264 -7.63 -6.46 12.58
C ASP A 264 -6.12 -6.23 12.74
N ALA A 265 -5.74 -5.33 13.65
CA ALA A 265 -4.35 -5.00 13.95
C ALA A 265 -3.49 -6.22 14.39
N ALA A 266 -4.09 -7.18 15.10
CA ALA A 266 -3.41 -8.40 15.52
C ALA A 266 -3.22 -9.35 14.33
N ALA A 267 -4.21 -9.45 13.44
CA ALA A 267 -4.11 -10.20 12.19
C ALA A 267 -3.06 -9.61 11.24
N LYS A 268 -2.87 -8.28 11.21
CA LYS A 268 -1.77 -7.62 10.49
C LYS A 268 -0.39 -8.03 11.03
N ALA A 269 -0.21 -7.97 12.35
CA ALA A 269 1.03 -8.39 13.00
C ALA A 269 1.33 -9.89 12.75
N ALA A 270 0.31 -10.75 12.88
CA ALA A 270 0.43 -12.18 12.65
C ALA A 270 0.79 -12.49 11.18
N ALA A 271 0.20 -11.78 10.21
CA ALA A 271 0.51 -11.96 8.78
C ALA A 271 1.98 -11.64 8.45
N LEU A 272 2.52 -10.53 8.98
CA LEU A 272 3.93 -10.18 8.80
C LEU A 272 4.85 -11.27 9.35
N GLN A 273 4.58 -11.78 10.55
CA GLN A 273 5.37 -12.84 11.19
C GLN A 273 5.27 -14.18 10.45
N GLU A 274 4.06 -14.56 10.04
CA GLU A 274 3.78 -15.77 9.24
C GLU A 274 4.55 -15.76 7.92
N TRP A 275 4.51 -14.64 7.18
CA TRP A 275 5.19 -14.52 5.89
C TRP A 275 6.72 -14.43 6.05
N ALA A 276 7.21 -13.75 7.08
CA ALA A 276 8.65 -13.73 7.39
C ALA A 276 9.18 -15.15 7.66
N ALA A 277 8.48 -15.93 8.50
CA ALA A 277 8.82 -17.31 8.78
C ALA A 277 8.73 -18.21 7.53
N ALA A 278 7.68 -18.08 6.73
CA ALA A 278 7.50 -18.86 5.50
C ALA A 278 8.56 -18.56 4.42
N LEU A 279 9.10 -17.34 4.39
CA LEU A 279 10.14 -16.91 3.46
C LEU A 279 11.57 -17.12 3.98
N GLY A 280 11.73 -17.48 5.27
CA GLY A 280 13.03 -17.56 5.93
C GLY A 280 13.73 -16.20 6.10
N VAL A 281 12.95 -15.13 6.28
CA VAL A 281 13.43 -13.76 6.51
C VAL A 281 13.47 -13.50 8.02
N ASP A 282 14.61 -13.02 8.52
CA ASP A 282 14.75 -12.67 9.94
C ASP A 282 13.81 -11.50 10.30
N ALA A 283 13.28 -11.49 11.53
CA ALA A 283 12.40 -10.42 12.01
C ALA A 283 13.06 -9.02 11.86
N ALA A 284 14.37 -8.90 12.08
CA ALA A 284 15.13 -7.67 11.89
C ALA A 284 15.26 -7.20 10.42
N GLN A 285 14.83 -8.02 9.47
CA GLN A 285 14.78 -7.73 8.03
C GLN A 285 13.34 -7.54 7.51
N THR A 286 12.35 -7.53 8.40
CA THR A 286 10.96 -7.16 8.08
C THR A 286 10.76 -5.65 8.22
N ILE A 287 9.97 -5.06 7.33
CA ILE A 287 9.60 -3.65 7.35
C ILE A 287 8.08 -3.56 7.28
N ALA A 288 7.47 -2.83 8.21
CA ALA A 288 6.05 -2.50 8.19
C ALA A 288 5.87 -1.04 7.76
N VAL A 289 4.93 -0.79 6.85
CA VAL A 289 4.57 0.54 6.35
C VAL A 289 3.07 0.76 6.54
N GLY A 290 2.68 1.87 7.16
CA GLY A 290 1.27 2.24 7.36
C GLY A 290 1.07 3.69 7.79
N ASP A 291 -0.17 4.16 7.73
CA ASP A 291 -0.58 5.51 8.12
C ASP A 291 -1.34 5.54 9.46
N GLY A 292 -1.92 4.40 9.85
CA GLY A 292 -3.05 4.32 10.77
C GLY A 292 -2.77 3.59 12.09
N ALA A 293 -3.62 3.83 13.10
CA ALA A 293 -3.47 3.22 14.42
C ALA A 293 -3.71 1.69 14.42
N ASN A 294 -4.38 1.19 13.39
CA ASN A 294 -4.54 -0.22 13.04
C ASN A 294 -3.22 -0.92 12.66
N ASP A 295 -2.19 -0.18 12.24
CA ASP A 295 -0.90 -0.76 11.85
C ASP A 295 0.09 -0.90 13.01
N LEU A 296 -0.16 -0.22 14.14
CA LEU A 296 0.80 -0.12 15.25
C LEU A 296 1.27 -1.48 15.79
N GLN A 297 0.41 -2.50 15.80
CA GLN A 297 0.81 -3.85 16.21
C GLN A 297 1.72 -4.53 15.18
N MET A 298 1.47 -4.34 13.88
CA MET A 298 2.34 -4.82 12.79
C MET A 298 3.70 -4.09 12.80
N MET A 299 3.67 -2.77 13.02
CA MET A 299 4.86 -1.93 13.18
C MET A 299 5.68 -2.33 14.41
N GLY A 300 5.03 -2.61 15.54
CA GLY A 300 5.68 -3.03 16.79
C GLY A 300 6.49 -4.32 16.65
N VAL A 301 6.03 -5.28 15.83
CA VAL A 301 6.73 -6.56 15.59
C VAL A 301 7.75 -6.52 14.44
N ALA A 302 7.76 -5.48 13.61
CA ALA A 302 8.65 -5.35 12.47
C ALA A 302 10.09 -4.94 12.86
N GLY A 303 11.07 -5.35 12.07
CA GLY A 303 12.47 -4.90 12.22
C GLY A 303 12.66 -3.41 11.97
N LEU A 304 11.79 -2.82 11.12
CA LEU A 304 11.68 -1.40 10.88
C LEU A 304 10.20 -0.98 10.75
N ALA A 305 9.77 0.00 11.54
CA ALA A 305 8.46 0.63 11.43
C ALA A 305 8.55 1.93 10.62
N VAL A 306 7.76 2.07 9.54
CA VAL A 306 7.68 3.29 8.74
C VAL A 306 6.26 3.88 8.76
N ALA A 307 6.16 5.10 9.28
CA ALA A 307 4.97 5.94 9.16
C ALA A 307 4.95 6.58 7.78
N PHE A 308 3.99 6.22 6.93
CA PHE A 308 3.80 6.81 5.60
C PHE A 308 2.61 7.79 5.63
N ASN A 309 2.86 9.07 5.38
CA ASN A 309 1.88 10.17 5.47
C ASN A 309 1.01 10.13 6.76
N ALA A 310 1.59 9.62 7.85
CA ALA A 310 0.81 9.00 8.91
C ALA A 310 0.20 9.99 9.92
N LYS A 311 -0.88 9.55 10.57
CA LYS A 311 -1.58 10.28 11.65
C LYS A 311 -0.64 10.48 12.87
N PRO A 312 -0.78 11.56 13.67
CA PRO A 312 0.21 11.94 14.70
C PRO A 312 0.69 10.81 15.62
N ARG A 313 -0.25 10.02 16.16
CA ARG A 313 0.05 8.86 17.02
C ARG A 313 0.98 7.84 16.36
N VAL A 314 0.83 7.59 15.05
CA VAL A 314 1.63 6.61 14.32
C VAL A 314 3.05 7.13 14.09
N ARG A 315 3.20 8.44 13.84
CA ARG A 315 4.50 9.13 13.75
C ARG A 315 5.28 9.04 15.06
N GLU A 316 4.59 9.13 16.20
CA GLU A 316 5.19 9.01 17.53
C GLU A 316 5.77 7.62 17.78
N GLU A 317 5.18 6.56 17.22
CA GLU A 317 5.57 5.16 17.43
C GLU A 317 6.54 4.61 16.34
N ALA A 318 6.60 5.19 15.13
CA ALA A 318 7.42 4.70 14.00
C ALA A 318 8.93 5.00 14.09
N ASP A 319 9.79 4.13 13.55
CA ASP A 319 11.25 4.37 13.47
C ASP A 319 11.63 5.42 12.41
N VAL A 320 10.88 5.46 11.31
CA VAL A 320 11.07 6.38 10.17
C VAL A 320 9.72 7.00 9.79
N ILE A 321 9.74 8.25 9.35
CA ILE A 321 8.58 8.97 8.82
C ILE A 321 8.85 9.34 7.36
N VAL A 322 7.89 9.09 6.49
CA VAL A 322 7.88 9.49 5.08
C VAL A 322 6.66 10.39 4.86
N ASP A 323 6.91 11.71 4.78
CA ASP A 323 5.86 12.75 4.66
C ASP A 323 5.51 13.12 3.21
N VAL A 324 6.25 12.59 2.24
CA VAL A 324 5.92 12.72 0.81
C VAL A 324 5.07 11.51 0.44
N ALA A 325 3.92 11.74 -0.19
CA ALA A 325 2.99 10.69 -0.65
C ALA A 325 3.51 9.92 -1.89
N ASP A 326 4.75 9.44 -1.82
CA ASP A 326 5.49 8.72 -2.85
C ASP A 326 6.22 7.53 -2.19
N LEU A 327 5.77 6.31 -2.50
CA LEU A 327 6.31 5.08 -1.94
C LEU A 327 7.72 4.76 -2.44
N SER A 328 8.19 5.36 -3.54
CA SER A 328 9.57 5.17 -4.02
C SER A 328 10.60 5.74 -3.03
N GLN A 329 10.19 6.69 -2.17
CA GLN A 329 11.03 7.25 -1.10
C GLN A 329 11.47 6.20 -0.06
N LEU A 330 10.84 5.03 0.01
CA LEU A 330 11.29 3.91 0.83
C LEU A 330 12.59 3.27 0.31
N LEU A 331 12.85 3.30 -1.01
CA LEU A 331 14.07 2.71 -1.59
C LEU A 331 15.36 3.28 -0.98
N PRO A 332 15.59 4.62 -0.92
CA PRO A 332 16.78 5.18 -0.28
C PRO A 332 16.80 4.98 1.26
N VAL A 333 15.64 4.85 1.92
CA VAL A 333 15.57 4.48 3.36
C VAL A 333 16.17 3.08 3.57
N LEU A 334 15.80 2.13 2.71
CA LEU A 334 16.32 0.75 2.71
C LEU A 334 17.75 0.65 2.14
N GLY A 335 18.30 1.73 1.58
CA GLY A 335 19.63 1.75 0.95
C GLY A 335 19.66 1.19 -0.48
N LEU A 336 18.48 1.02 -1.08
CA LEU A 336 18.27 0.58 -2.45
C LEU A 336 18.29 1.76 -3.43
N ARG A 337 18.15 1.46 -4.73
CA ARG A 337 18.00 2.44 -5.80
C ARG A 337 16.77 2.07 -6.63
N GLY A 338 16.01 3.08 -7.05
CA GLY A 338 15.16 3.02 -8.23
C GLY A 338 15.95 3.32 -9.49
#